data_AF-A0A9E6ETC1-F1
#
_entry.id   AF-A0A9E6ETC1-F1
#
_cell.length_a   1.000
_cell.length_b   1.000
_cell.length_c   1.000
_cell.angle_alpha   90.00
_cell.angle_beta   90.00
_cell.angle_gamma   90.00
#
_symmetry.space_group_name_H-M   'P 1'
#
loop_
_entity.id
_entity.type
_entity.pdbx_description
1 polymer ?
#
loop_
_entity_poly.entity_id
_entity_poly.type
_entity_poly.pdbx_seq_one_letter_code
_entity_poly.pdbx_strand_id
1 'polypeptide(L)'
;MSEKEIKRLEKMGQLERKEITQKMVAEQLALSERQVKRLWKAYQEQGAAGLVNKSRGKPSHNQLNAELRPRAMNLILEKYRDFGPTLATEKLREVHEIQISDESVSFNLTLSALEKVSMVLGLINPGRESKAAKKIVDDLQIKTPDLGQKVGFLSGGNQQKVVIGKGFYADSDLYIFEEPTVGVDVGAKSSIYKLIRQLSQDKTVIVVSSDVEEVYGICDQAIVLFKGKVVLQKPVDQTRLEEMLLYGLTGGPIGGKNGE
;
A
#
# COMPACT_ATOMS: atom_id res chain seq x y z
N MET A 1 -14.41 -29.49 -7.86
CA MET A 1 -13.05 -29.33 -8.44
C MET A 1 -12.90 -27.91 -8.94
N SER A 2 -11.68 -27.35 -8.93
CA SER A 2 -11.37 -26.07 -9.59
C SER A 2 -11.41 -26.21 -11.11
N GLU A 3 -11.60 -25.11 -11.85
CA GLU A 3 -11.56 -25.13 -13.33
C GLU A 3 -10.28 -25.75 -13.88
N LYS A 4 -9.12 -25.50 -13.25
CA LYS A 4 -7.84 -26.10 -13.64
C LYS A 4 -7.84 -27.62 -13.46
N GLU A 5 -8.47 -28.14 -12.40
CA GLU A 5 -8.57 -29.59 -12.16
C GLU A 5 -9.57 -30.25 -13.13
N ILE A 6 -10.67 -29.58 -13.45
CA ILE A 6 -11.65 -30.04 -14.46
C ILE A 6 -10.97 -30.13 -15.83
N LYS A 7 -10.26 -29.07 -16.26
CA LYS A 7 -9.50 -29.09 -17.52
C LYS A 7 -8.45 -30.20 -17.55
N ARG A 8 -7.74 -30.44 -16.44
CA ARG A 8 -6.81 -31.58 -16.36
C ARG A 8 -7.53 -32.90 -16.55
N LEU A 9 -8.66 -33.10 -15.88
CA LEU A 9 -9.45 -34.33 -15.99
C LEU A 9 -9.94 -34.58 -17.42
N GLU A 10 -10.49 -33.56 -18.07
CA GLU A 10 -10.91 -33.64 -19.47
C GLU A 10 -9.75 -34.06 -20.37
N LYS A 11 -8.57 -33.44 -20.21
CA LYS A 11 -7.39 -33.76 -21.01
C LYS A 11 -6.84 -35.15 -20.74
N MET A 12 -6.86 -35.63 -19.50
CA MET A 12 -6.46 -37.01 -19.20
C MET A 12 -7.44 -38.03 -19.81
N GLY A 13 -8.75 -37.74 -19.80
CA GLY A 13 -9.74 -38.59 -20.48
C GLY A 13 -9.55 -38.63 -22.00
N GLN A 14 -9.21 -37.50 -22.63
CA GLN A 14 -8.85 -37.45 -24.05
C GLN A 14 -7.57 -38.24 -24.36
N LEU A 15 -6.57 -38.17 -23.47
CA LEU A 15 -5.34 -38.93 -23.59
C LEU A 15 -5.58 -40.45 -23.46
N GLU A 16 -6.46 -40.84 -22.54
CA GLU A 16 -6.88 -42.24 -22.31
C GLU A 16 -7.59 -42.84 -23.54
N ARG A 17 -8.46 -42.06 -24.18
CA ARG A 17 -9.10 -42.42 -25.45
C ARG A 17 -8.17 -42.33 -26.68
N LYS A 18 -6.90 -41.96 -26.49
CA LYS A 18 -5.89 -41.75 -27.54
C LYS A 18 -6.28 -40.68 -28.57
N GLU A 19 -7.12 -39.73 -28.19
CA GLU A 19 -7.56 -38.61 -29.05
C GLU A 19 -6.47 -37.52 -29.17
N ILE A 20 -5.60 -37.42 -28.17
CA ILE A 20 -4.52 -36.44 -28.09
C ILE A 20 -3.23 -37.07 -27.55
N THR A 21 -2.10 -36.39 -27.75
CA THR A 21 -0.79 -36.83 -27.22
C THR A 21 -0.41 -36.07 -25.95
N GLN A 22 0.53 -36.60 -25.15
CA GLN A 22 1.03 -35.92 -23.94
C GLN A 22 1.65 -34.57 -24.26
N LYS A 23 2.26 -34.43 -25.43
CA LYS A 23 2.82 -33.17 -25.94
C LYS A 23 1.72 -32.12 -26.16
N MET A 24 0.62 -32.50 -26.80
CA MET A 24 -0.53 -31.61 -27.00
C MET A 24 -1.18 -31.21 -25.68
N VAL A 25 -1.24 -32.12 -24.69
CA VAL A 25 -1.73 -31.79 -23.33
C VAL A 25 -0.81 -30.77 -22.65
N ALA A 26 0.51 -30.90 -22.82
CA ALA A 26 1.49 -29.97 -22.25
C ALA A 26 1.28 -28.55 -22.79
N GLU A 27 1.12 -28.42 -24.12
CA GLU A 27 0.83 -27.14 -24.79
C GLU A 27 -0.51 -26.55 -24.33
N GLN A 28 -1.59 -27.34 -24.34
CA GLN A 28 -2.94 -26.85 -24.02
C GLN A 28 -3.15 -26.47 -22.55
N LEU A 29 -2.39 -27.08 -21.64
CA LEU A 29 -2.45 -26.77 -20.21
C LEU A 29 -1.35 -25.78 -19.76
N ALA A 30 -0.49 -25.34 -20.68
CA ALA A 30 0.71 -24.56 -20.37
C ALA A 30 1.56 -25.21 -19.26
N LEU A 31 1.79 -26.52 -19.39
CA LEU A 31 2.60 -27.34 -18.47
C LEU A 31 3.81 -27.92 -19.20
N SER A 32 4.84 -28.30 -18.46
CA SER A 32 5.94 -29.08 -19.04
C SER A 32 5.52 -30.54 -19.26
N GLU A 33 6.11 -31.20 -20.26
CA GLU A 33 5.86 -32.63 -20.51
C GLU A 33 6.13 -33.51 -19.28
N ARG A 34 7.12 -33.14 -18.46
CA ARG A 34 7.40 -33.81 -17.18
C ARG A 34 6.24 -33.69 -16.19
N GLN A 35 5.62 -32.50 -16.11
CA GLN A 35 4.44 -32.29 -15.27
C GLN A 35 3.24 -33.11 -15.79
N VAL A 36 3.05 -33.16 -17.11
CA VAL A 36 2.00 -33.98 -17.75
C VAL A 36 2.23 -35.47 -17.49
N LYS A 37 3.45 -35.99 -17.67
CA LYS A 37 3.79 -37.38 -17.33
C LYS A 37 3.46 -37.74 -15.88
N ARG A 38 3.77 -36.83 -14.94
CA ARG A 38 3.46 -37.02 -13.52
C ARG A 38 1.95 -37.03 -13.26
N LEU A 39 1.19 -36.12 -13.88
CA LEU A 39 -0.27 -36.09 -13.77
C LEU A 39 -0.90 -37.33 -14.39
N TRP A 40 -0.39 -37.77 -15.55
CA TRP A 40 -0.84 -38.98 -16.22
C TRP A 40 -0.62 -40.22 -15.38
N LYS A 41 0.57 -40.36 -14.77
CA LYS A 41 0.85 -41.46 -13.84
C LYS A 41 -0.10 -41.43 -12.63
N ALA A 42 -0.33 -40.26 -12.03
CA ALA A 42 -1.26 -40.12 -10.91
C ALA A 42 -2.72 -40.42 -11.31
N TYR A 43 -3.14 -40.06 -12.51
CA TYR A 43 -4.46 -40.38 -13.06
C TYR A 43 -4.62 -41.88 -13.33
N GLN A 44 -3.60 -42.54 -13.87
CA GLN A 44 -3.61 -43.99 -14.08
C GLN A 44 -3.69 -44.77 -12.76
N GLU A 45 -3.03 -44.28 -11.70
CA GLU A 45 -3.02 -44.93 -10.39
C GLU A 45 -4.28 -44.66 -9.55
N GLN A 46 -4.84 -43.45 -9.63
CA GLN A 46 -5.85 -42.95 -8.68
C GLN A 46 -7.08 -42.31 -9.36
N GLY A 47 -7.19 -42.41 -10.68
CA GLY A 47 -8.24 -41.77 -11.46
C GLY A 47 -8.31 -40.25 -11.26
N ALA A 48 -9.52 -39.70 -11.24
CA ALA A 48 -9.75 -38.27 -11.03
C ALA A 48 -9.17 -37.76 -9.69
N ALA A 49 -9.11 -38.60 -8.65
CA ALA A 49 -8.57 -38.22 -7.34
C ALA A 49 -7.08 -37.87 -7.40
N GLY A 50 -6.31 -38.52 -8.29
CA GLY A 50 -4.88 -38.25 -8.50
C GLY A 50 -4.58 -36.88 -9.13
N LEU A 51 -5.59 -36.22 -9.71
CA LEU A 51 -5.49 -34.90 -10.34
C LEU A 51 -5.83 -33.74 -9.40
N VAL A 52 -6.38 -34.05 -8.23
CA VAL A 52 -6.77 -33.07 -7.22
C VAL A 52 -5.53 -32.49 -6.55
N ASN A 53 -5.54 -31.18 -6.28
CA ASN A 53 -4.45 -30.52 -5.57
C ASN A 53 -4.26 -31.14 -4.17
N LYS A 54 -3.04 -31.64 -3.88
CA LYS A 54 -2.68 -32.24 -2.59
C LYS A 54 -2.74 -31.25 -1.41
N SER A 55 -2.84 -29.96 -1.68
CA SER A 55 -3.07 -28.91 -0.69
C SER A 55 -4.56 -28.60 -0.46
N ARG A 56 -5.48 -29.28 -1.16
CA ARG A 56 -6.92 -29.12 -0.96
C ARG A 56 -7.29 -29.56 0.46
N GLY A 57 -7.95 -28.67 1.19
CA GLY A 57 -8.32 -28.89 2.60
C GLY A 57 -7.15 -28.74 3.58
N LYS A 58 -5.92 -28.50 3.12
CA LYS A 58 -4.82 -28.16 4.01
C LYS A 58 -4.94 -26.69 4.41
N PRO A 59 -4.80 -26.37 5.71
CA PRO A 59 -4.68 -24.99 6.15
C PRO A 59 -3.51 -24.32 5.42
N SER A 60 -3.69 -23.07 5.02
CA SER A 60 -2.63 -22.29 4.39
C SER A 60 -1.48 -22.15 5.38
N HIS A 61 -0.23 -22.26 4.92
CA HIS A 61 0.93 -21.90 5.75
C HIS A 61 0.87 -20.41 6.17
N ASN A 62 0.14 -19.59 5.42
CA ASN A 62 -0.12 -18.17 5.72
C ASN A 62 -1.49 -17.96 6.38
N GLN A 63 -2.08 -19.01 6.99
CA GLN A 63 -3.35 -18.86 7.67
C GLN A 63 -3.16 -17.99 8.92
N LEU A 64 -3.79 -16.81 8.91
CA LEU A 64 -3.84 -15.93 10.06
C LEU A 64 -4.54 -16.66 11.22
N ASN A 65 -4.09 -16.40 12.45
CA ASN A 65 -4.72 -16.92 13.67
C ASN A 65 -6.24 -16.63 13.61
N ALA A 66 -7.06 -17.64 13.89
CA ALA A 66 -8.51 -17.55 13.86
C ALA A 66 -9.06 -16.43 14.78
N GLU A 67 -8.33 -16.09 15.85
CA GLU A 67 -8.68 -15.02 16.79
C GLU A 67 -8.29 -13.62 16.28
N LEU A 68 -7.39 -13.52 15.31
CA LEU A 68 -6.85 -12.24 14.84
C LEU A 68 -7.91 -11.39 14.14
N ARG A 69 -8.75 -12.01 13.30
CA ARG A 69 -9.85 -11.33 12.62
C ARG A 69 -10.87 -10.73 13.60
N PRO A 70 -11.48 -11.48 14.53
CA PRO A 70 -12.46 -10.91 15.45
C PRO A 70 -11.82 -9.85 16.37
N ARG A 71 -10.58 -10.06 16.82
CA ARG A 71 -9.84 -9.05 17.60
C ARG A 71 -9.66 -7.74 16.81
N ALA A 72 -9.19 -7.83 15.55
CA ALA A 72 -9.03 -6.66 14.69
C ALA A 72 -10.37 -5.96 14.44
N MET A 73 -11.44 -6.70 14.13
CA MET A 73 -12.76 -6.10 13.87
C MET A 73 -13.32 -5.38 15.08
N ASN A 74 -13.20 -5.95 16.28
CA ASN A 74 -13.65 -5.26 17.49
C ASN A 74 -12.87 -3.94 17.69
N LEU A 75 -11.54 -3.96 17.54
CA LEU A 75 -10.73 -2.75 17.65
C LEU A 75 -11.10 -1.68 16.62
N ILE A 76 -11.34 -2.06 15.36
CA ILE A 76 -11.79 -1.10 14.34
C ILE A 76 -13.13 -0.51 14.73
N LEU A 77 -14.11 -1.35 15.08
CA LEU A 77 -15.46 -0.91 15.37
C LEU A 77 -15.56 -0.04 16.63
N GLU A 78 -14.72 -0.30 17.63
CA GLU A 78 -14.73 0.43 18.92
C GLU A 78 -13.84 1.67 18.93
N LYS A 79 -12.67 1.64 18.26
CA LYS A 79 -11.66 2.70 18.37
C LYS A 79 -11.35 3.45 17.08
N TYR A 80 -11.60 2.83 15.91
CA TYR A 80 -11.14 3.37 14.61
C TYR A 80 -12.26 3.41 13.56
N ARG A 81 -13.53 3.48 13.99
CA ARG A 81 -14.68 3.42 13.09
C ARG A 81 -14.63 4.51 12.02
N ASP A 82 -14.18 5.70 12.41
CA ASP A 82 -14.17 6.89 11.55
C ASP A 82 -12.85 7.08 10.76
N PHE A 83 -11.87 6.21 10.99
CA PHE A 83 -10.54 6.33 10.38
C PHE A 83 -10.51 5.79 8.94
N GLY A 84 -11.55 5.08 8.52
CA GLY A 84 -11.55 4.36 7.26
C GLY A 84 -10.54 3.19 7.24
N PRO A 85 -10.53 2.38 6.17
CA PRO A 85 -9.78 1.13 6.14
C PRO A 85 -8.25 1.33 6.14
N THR A 86 -7.75 2.39 5.51
CA THR A 86 -6.32 2.68 5.43
C THR A 86 -5.73 3.00 6.80
N LEU A 87 -6.24 4.03 7.47
CA LEU A 87 -5.70 4.50 8.75
C LEU A 87 -6.00 3.50 9.87
N ALA A 88 -7.14 2.79 9.81
CA ALA A 88 -7.43 1.72 10.77
C ALA A 88 -6.39 0.58 10.68
N THR A 89 -5.96 0.20 9.47
CA THR A 89 -4.93 -0.82 9.27
C THR A 89 -3.58 -0.36 9.81
N GLU A 90 -3.21 0.90 9.57
CA GLU A 90 -1.97 1.50 10.05
C GLU A 90 -1.95 1.57 11.59
N LYS A 91 -3.02 2.03 12.24
CA LYS A 91 -3.12 2.10 13.71
C LYS A 91 -3.18 0.72 14.37
N LEU A 92 -3.77 -0.28 13.71
CA LEU A 92 -3.71 -1.66 14.19
C LEU A 92 -2.30 -2.21 14.22
N ARG A 93 -1.47 -1.87 13.23
CA ARG A 93 -0.06 -2.27 13.22
C ARG A 93 0.76 -1.52 14.26
N GLU A 94 0.61 -0.19 14.33
CA GLU A 94 1.41 0.69 15.20
C GLU A 94 1.11 0.47 16.68
N VAL A 95 -0.18 0.40 17.04
CA VAL A 95 -0.61 0.42 18.44
C VAL A 95 -0.90 -0.98 19.00
N HIS A 96 -1.33 -1.92 18.15
CA HIS A 96 -1.79 -3.24 18.58
C HIS A 96 -0.92 -4.39 18.07
N GLU A 97 0.12 -4.10 17.28
CA GLU A 97 1.00 -5.08 16.62
C GLU A 97 0.24 -6.07 15.74
N ILE A 98 -0.95 -5.67 15.25
CA ILE A 98 -1.79 -6.50 14.38
C ILE A 98 -1.53 -6.12 12.94
N GLN A 99 -0.88 -7.03 12.21
CA GLN A 99 -0.73 -6.92 10.75
C GLN A 99 -1.87 -7.69 10.05
N ILE A 100 -2.70 -6.97 9.31
CA ILE A 100 -3.92 -7.55 8.70
C ILE A 100 -3.66 -8.04 7.26
N SER A 101 -2.76 -7.39 6.52
CA SER A 101 -2.22 -7.83 5.23
C SER A 101 -1.17 -6.82 4.74
N ASP A 102 -0.17 -7.27 3.98
CA ASP A 102 0.59 -6.38 3.08
C ASP A 102 -0.10 -6.43 1.72
N GLU A 103 -0.60 -5.29 1.23
CA GLU A 103 -1.45 -5.23 0.04
C GLU A 103 -0.70 -4.77 -1.21
N SER A 104 -1.29 -5.06 -2.38
CA SER A 104 -0.68 -4.69 -3.65
C SER A 104 -0.58 -3.18 -3.80
N VAL A 105 0.30 -2.72 -4.71
CA VAL A 105 0.35 -1.33 -5.14
C VAL A 105 -1.02 -0.86 -5.64
N SER A 106 -1.71 -1.67 -6.46
CA SER A 106 -3.03 -1.30 -7.01
C SER A 106 -4.07 -1.03 -5.92
N PHE A 107 -4.15 -1.93 -4.94
CA PHE A 107 -5.12 -1.83 -3.89
C PHE A 107 -4.79 -0.65 -2.97
N ASN A 108 -3.54 -0.52 -2.54
CA ASN A 108 -3.12 0.58 -1.68
C ASN A 108 -3.45 1.94 -2.29
N LEU A 109 -3.14 2.14 -3.57
CA LEU A 109 -3.35 3.41 -4.28
C LEU A 109 -4.83 3.79 -4.40
N THR A 110 -5.72 2.81 -4.46
CA THR A 110 -7.16 3.04 -4.65
C THR A 110 -7.99 2.95 -3.38
N LEU A 111 -7.39 2.46 -2.29
CA LEU A 111 -8.05 2.20 -1.00
C LEU A 111 -8.72 3.42 -0.37
N SER A 112 -8.17 4.61 -0.60
CA SER A 112 -8.71 5.87 -0.08
C SER A 112 -10.00 6.34 -0.76
N ALA A 113 -10.34 5.77 -1.92
CA ALA A 113 -11.55 6.11 -2.68
C ALA A 113 -12.08 4.88 -3.43
N LEU A 114 -12.34 3.80 -2.70
CA LEU A 114 -12.81 2.53 -3.26
C LEU A 114 -14.11 2.69 -4.06
N GLU A 115 -14.97 3.63 -3.68
CA GLU A 115 -16.21 3.95 -4.40
C GLU A 115 -15.96 4.34 -5.86
N LYS A 116 -14.85 5.03 -6.16
CA LYS A 116 -14.48 5.43 -7.53
C LYS A 116 -14.11 4.22 -8.42
N VAL A 117 -13.67 3.11 -7.81
CA VAL A 117 -13.33 1.86 -8.51
C VAL A 117 -14.33 0.73 -8.28
N SER A 118 -15.40 0.99 -7.53
CA SER A 118 -16.45 0.02 -7.26
C SER A 118 -17.49 -0.05 -8.39
N MET A 119 -18.13 -1.21 -8.49
CA MET A 119 -19.35 -1.44 -9.27
C MET A 119 -20.59 -1.01 -8.46
N VAL A 120 -21.76 -0.99 -9.10
CA VAL A 120 -23.04 -0.59 -8.47
C VAL A 120 -23.38 -1.41 -7.21
N LEU A 121 -22.87 -2.64 -7.10
CA LEU A 121 -23.07 -3.52 -5.94
C LEU A 121 -21.92 -3.46 -4.90
N GLY A 122 -21.02 -2.48 -4.98
CA GLY A 122 -19.91 -2.31 -4.04
C GLY A 122 -18.72 -3.25 -4.26
N LEU A 123 -18.72 -4.08 -5.31
CA LEU A 123 -17.57 -4.91 -5.68
C LEU A 123 -16.54 -4.09 -6.45
N ILE A 124 -15.26 -4.26 -6.14
CA ILE A 124 -14.17 -3.60 -6.88
C ILE A 124 -14.15 -4.09 -8.33
N ASN A 125 -14.05 -3.15 -9.27
CA ASN A 125 -13.82 -3.43 -10.68
C ASN A 125 -12.31 -3.47 -10.98
N PRO A 126 -11.73 -4.65 -11.27
CA PRO A 126 -10.28 -4.79 -11.45
C PRO A 126 -9.72 -3.97 -12.61
N GLY A 127 -10.51 -3.77 -13.67
CA GLY A 127 -10.10 -2.96 -14.82
C GLY A 127 -10.02 -1.47 -14.47
N ARG A 128 -10.99 -0.97 -13.70
CA ARG A 128 -10.97 0.42 -13.19
C ARG A 128 -9.83 0.63 -12.21
N GLU A 129 -9.65 -0.31 -11.28
CA GLU A 129 -8.57 -0.26 -10.27
C GLU A 129 -7.20 -0.24 -10.95
N SER A 130 -6.95 -1.17 -11.86
CA SER A 130 -5.67 -1.26 -12.57
C SER A 130 -5.40 0.01 -13.40
N LYS A 131 -6.42 0.56 -14.07
CA LYS A 131 -6.27 1.80 -14.84
C LYS A 131 -5.95 3.01 -13.94
N ALA A 132 -6.65 3.15 -12.82
CA ALA A 132 -6.42 4.22 -11.85
C ALA A 132 -5.03 4.12 -11.21
N ALA A 133 -4.68 2.93 -10.70
CA ALA A 133 -3.40 2.66 -10.10
C ALA A 133 -2.24 2.90 -11.08
N LYS A 134 -2.37 2.47 -12.33
CA LYS A 134 -1.35 2.71 -13.36
C LYS A 134 -1.11 4.20 -13.57
N LYS A 135 -2.18 5.00 -13.69
CA LYS A 135 -2.07 6.45 -13.84
C LYS A 135 -1.26 7.06 -12.69
N ILE A 136 -1.57 6.70 -11.45
CA ILE A 136 -0.87 7.24 -10.27
C ILE A 136 0.59 6.77 -10.22
N VAL A 137 0.87 5.50 -10.56
CA VAL A 137 2.23 4.97 -10.64
C VAL A 137 3.06 5.76 -11.65
N ASP A 138 2.49 6.08 -12.82
CA ASP A 138 3.15 6.85 -13.88
C ASP A 138 3.37 8.30 -13.43
N ASP A 139 2.33 8.96 -12.91
CA ASP A 139 2.38 10.36 -12.46
C ASP A 139 3.40 10.58 -11.33
N LEU A 140 3.45 9.67 -10.35
CA LEU A 140 4.36 9.76 -9.19
C LEU A 140 5.71 9.07 -9.43
N GLN A 141 5.90 8.47 -10.61
CA GLN A 141 7.09 7.70 -10.98
C GLN A 141 7.46 6.66 -9.91
N ILE A 142 6.48 5.82 -9.55
CA ILE A 142 6.66 4.74 -8.58
C ILE A 142 7.37 3.59 -9.26
N LYS A 143 8.56 3.25 -8.78
CA LYS A 143 9.32 2.10 -9.27
C LYS A 143 8.76 0.83 -8.63
N THR A 144 8.00 0.07 -9.42
CA THR A 144 7.45 -1.24 -9.03
C THR A 144 7.55 -2.20 -10.22
N PRO A 145 7.81 -3.52 -10.00
CA PRO A 145 7.80 -4.52 -11.08
C PRO A 145 6.46 -4.61 -11.80
N ASP A 146 5.37 -4.59 -11.02
CA ASP A 146 3.99 -4.56 -11.50
C ASP A 146 3.04 -4.00 -10.42
N LEU A 147 1.75 -3.90 -10.75
CA LEU A 147 0.72 -3.35 -9.85
C LEU A 147 0.28 -4.32 -8.75
N GLY A 148 0.54 -5.62 -8.91
CA GLY A 148 0.26 -6.68 -7.94
C GLY A 148 1.35 -6.83 -6.87
N GLN A 149 2.53 -6.23 -7.09
CA GLN A 149 3.62 -6.17 -6.13
C GLN A 149 3.12 -5.66 -4.78
N LYS A 150 3.49 -6.34 -3.69
CA LYS A 150 3.16 -5.88 -2.34
C LYS A 150 4.02 -4.69 -1.94
N VAL A 151 3.38 -3.68 -1.33
CA VAL A 151 4.03 -2.39 -1.04
C VAL A 151 5.18 -2.55 -0.06
N GLY A 152 5.07 -3.44 0.93
CA GLY A 152 6.13 -3.69 1.91
C GLY A 152 7.47 -4.16 1.33
N PHE A 153 7.50 -4.61 0.07
CA PHE A 153 8.73 -5.00 -0.64
C PHE A 153 9.31 -3.90 -1.54
N LEU A 154 8.67 -2.73 -1.64
CA LEU A 154 9.24 -1.58 -2.33
C LEU A 154 10.30 -0.90 -1.45
N SER A 155 11.18 -0.09 -2.05
CA SER A 155 12.08 0.78 -1.26
C SER A 155 11.28 1.82 -0.49
N GLY A 156 11.80 2.32 0.64
CA GLY A 156 11.11 3.29 1.50
C GLY A 156 10.58 4.51 0.74
N GLY A 157 11.38 5.09 -0.16
CA GLY A 157 10.93 6.18 -1.03
C GLY A 157 9.74 5.83 -1.94
N ASN A 158 9.67 4.60 -2.46
CA ASN A 158 8.52 4.16 -3.27
C ASN A 158 7.30 3.82 -2.41
N GLN A 159 7.50 3.29 -1.20
CA GLN A 159 6.42 3.10 -0.23
C GLN A 159 5.77 4.45 0.10
N GLN A 160 6.59 5.47 0.35
CA GLN A 160 6.11 6.82 0.64
C GLN A 160 5.36 7.45 -0.53
N LYS A 161 5.85 7.26 -1.76
CA LYS A 161 5.10 7.68 -2.96
C LYS A 161 3.75 6.96 -3.09
N VAL A 162 3.65 5.68 -2.72
CA VAL A 162 2.36 4.98 -2.68
C VAL A 162 1.43 5.62 -1.65
N VAL A 163 1.91 5.95 -0.45
CA VAL A 163 1.12 6.65 0.59
C VAL A 163 0.60 8.00 0.09
N ILE A 164 1.48 8.82 -0.50
CA ILE A 164 1.10 10.09 -1.12
C ILE A 164 0.10 9.88 -2.26
N GLY A 165 0.28 8.81 -3.05
CA GLY A 165 -0.63 8.42 -4.13
C GLY A 165 -2.05 8.08 -3.67
N LYS A 166 -2.21 7.55 -2.45
CA LYS A 166 -3.55 7.38 -1.84
C LYS A 166 -4.25 8.73 -1.72
N GLY A 167 -3.52 9.76 -1.28
CA GLY A 167 -4.01 11.13 -1.20
C GLY A 167 -4.42 11.68 -2.56
N PHE A 168 -3.53 11.62 -3.55
CA PHE A 168 -3.82 12.06 -4.92
C PHE A 168 -5.09 11.43 -5.50
N TYR A 169 -5.33 10.15 -5.20
CA TYR A 169 -6.51 9.46 -5.70
C TYR A 169 -7.80 9.84 -4.97
N ALA A 170 -7.69 10.13 -3.66
CA ALA A 170 -8.82 10.62 -2.87
C ALA A 170 -9.32 11.98 -3.41
N ASP A 171 -8.40 12.82 -3.91
CA ASP A 171 -8.68 14.18 -4.40
C ASP A 171 -9.29 15.05 -3.29
N SER A 172 -8.65 15.05 -2.12
CA SER A 172 -9.03 15.86 -0.96
C SER A 172 -8.71 17.34 -1.16
N ASP A 173 -9.41 18.22 -0.45
CA ASP A 173 -9.11 19.66 -0.39
C ASP A 173 -7.98 20.01 0.61
N LEU A 174 -7.78 19.14 1.60
CA LEU A 174 -6.76 19.25 2.64
C LEU A 174 -5.95 17.97 2.75
N TYR A 175 -4.62 18.10 2.75
CA TYR A 175 -3.67 17.04 3.01
C TYR A 175 -2.85 17.35 4.26
N ILE A 176 -2.67 16.34 5.11
CA ILE A 176 -1.79 16.42 6.27
C ILE A 176 -0.74 15.33 6.11
N PHE A 177 0.51 15.74 5.98
CA PHE A 177 1.66 14.86 5.90
C PHE A 177 2.43 14.91 7.20
N GLU A 178 2.46 13.80 7.92
CA GLU A 178 3.30 13.63 9.11
C GLU A 178 4.59 12.92 8.71
N GLU A 179 5.73 13.54 9.01
CA GLU A 179 7.07 13.02 8.77
C GLU A 179 7.27 12.44 7.35
N PRO A 180 6.94 13.20 6.28
CA PRO A 180 6.78 12.67 4.93
C PRO A 180 8.06 12.09 4.32
N THR A 181 9.24 12.34 4.88
CA THR A 181 10.50 11.78 4.37
C THR A 181 11.28 10.92 5.36
N VAL A 182 10.69 10.57 6.50
CA VAL A 182 11.33 9.65 7.45
C VAL A 182 11.54 8.28 6.79
N GLY A 183 12.75 7.73 6.95
CA GLY A 183 13.13 6.45 6.34
C GLY A 183 13.37 6.50 4.83
N VAL A 184 13.41 7.69 4.23
CA VAL A 184 13.73 7.91 2.81
C VAL A 184 15.16 8.44 2.66
N ASP A 185 15.90 7.87 1.71
CA ASP A 185 17.25 8.34 1.38
C ASP A 185 17.27 9.80 0.92
N VAL A 186 18.37 10.51 1.21
CA VAL A 186 18.56 11.94 0.89
C VAL A 186 18.32 12.21 -0.60
N GLY A 187 18.77 11.33 -1.50
CA GLY A 187 18.57 11.49 -2.94
C GLY A 187 17.11 11.36 -3.38
N ALA A 188 16.29 10.62 -2.61
CA ALA A 188 14.89 10.37 -2.91
C ALA A 188 13.93 11.40 -2.28
N LYS A 189 14.34 12.11 -1.21
CA LYS A 189 13.54 13.17 -0.56
C LYS A 189 13.02 14.22 -1.56
N SER A 190 13.90 14.66 -2.46
CA SER A 190 13.56 15.67 -3.48
C SER A 190 12.37 15.31 -4.36
N SER A 191 12.16 14.01 -4.61
CA SER A 191 11.01 13.54 -5.40
C SER A 191 9.70 13.67 -4.63
N ILE A 192 9.71 13.39 -3.33
CA ILE A 192 8.54 13.54 -2.44
C ILE A 192 8.19 15.03 -2.28
N TYR A 193 9.20 15.87 -2.06
CA TYR A 193 9.01 17.33 -1.98
C TYR A 193 8.33 17.91 -3.20
N LYS A 194 8.74 17.48 -4.41
CA LYS A 194 8.09 17.90 -5.66
C LYS A 194 6.62 17.50 -5.71
N LEU A 195 6.27 16.30 -5.26
CA LEU A 195 4.89 15.83 -5.22
C LEU A 195 4.04 16.64 -4.25
N ILE A 196 4.55 16.89 -3.05
CA ILE A 196 3.88 17.72 -2.03
C ILE A 196 3.66 19.14 -2.58
N ARG A 197 4.67 19.70 -3.25
CA ARG A 197 4.59 21.04 -3.83
C ARG A 197 3.67 21.14 -5.05
N GLN A 198 3.47 20.04 -5.77
CA GLN A 198 2.47 19.94 -6.83
C GLN A 198 1.05 19.94 -6.24
N LEU A 199 0.82 19.18 -5.16
CA LEU A 199 -0.47 19.22 -4.44
C LEU A 199 -0.77 20.61 -3.89
N SER A 200 0.24 21.32 -3.37
CA SER A 200 0.04 22.64 -2.78
C SER A 200 -0.28 23.75 -3.78
N GLN A 201 -0.32 23.47 -5.10
CA GLN A 201 -0.66 24.49 -6.10
C GLN A 201 -2.15 24.85 -6.07
N ASP A 202 -3.02 23.88 -5.78
CA ASP A 202 -4.47 24.03 -5.79
C ASP A 202 -5.15 23.46 -4.55
N LYS A 203 -4.40 22.77 -3.67
CA LYS A 203 -4.91 22.15 -2.44
C LYS A 203 -4.25 22.74 -1.20
N THR A 204 -4.92 22.63 -0.05
CA THR A 204 -4.31 22.98 1.24
C THR A 204 -3.43 21.84 1.72
N VAL A 205 -2.20 22.14 2.13
CA VAL A 205 -1.23 21.14 2.60
C VAL A 205 -0.65 21.58 3.94
N ILE A 206 -0.71 20.68 4.92
CA ILE A 206 -0.03 20.81 6.22
C ILE A 206 1.06 19.75 6.26
N VAL A 207 2.29 20.18 6.50
CA VAL A 207 3.42 19.28 6.75
C VAL A 207 3.80 19.40 8.23
N VAL A 208 3.80 18.27 8.91
CA VAL A 208 4.26 18.13 10.30
C VAL A 208 5.58 17.37 10.24
N SER A 209 6.66 18.02 10.66
CA SER A 209 8.01 17.46 10.57
C SER A 209 8.86 17.94 11.73
N SER A 210 9.70 17.05 12.22
CA SER A 210 10.80 17.38 13.15
C SER A 210 12.08 17.81 12.42
N ASP A 211 12.15 17.64 11.10
CA ASP A 211 13.25 18.11 10.24
C ASP A 211 13.00 19.57 9.82
N VAL A 212 13.72 20.49 10.44
CA VAL A 212 13.58 21.93 10.15
C VAL A 212 13.94 22.29 8.71
N GLU A 213 14.88 21.55 8.09
CA GLU A 213 15.27 21.76 6.69
C GLU A 213 14.15 21.34 5.74
N GLU A 214 13.38 20.32 6.09
CA GLU A 214 12.19 19.91 5.34
C GLU A 214 11.16 21.04 5.33
N VAL A 215 10.75 21.54 6.51
CA VAL A 215 9.77 22.64 6.60
C VAL A 215 10.27 23.87 5.84
N TYR A 216 11.53 24.25 6.04
CA TYR A 216 12.13 25.40 5.38
C TYR A 216 12.22 25.24 3.86
N GLY A 217 12.39 24.00 3.37
CA GLY A 217 12.56 23.72 1.95
C GLY A 217 11.26 23.65 1.13
N ILE A 218 10.12 23.34 1.76
CA ILE A 218 8.86 23.07 1.02
C ILE A 218 7.62 23.83 1.47
N CYS A 219 7.66 24.54 2.60
CA CYS A 219 6.49 25.26 3.13
C CYS A 219 6.54 26.75 2.80
N ASP A 220 5.35 27.37 2.67
CA ASP A 220 5.20 28.82 2.54
C ASP A 220 5.19 29.54 3.90
N GLN A 221 4.67 28.86 4.92
CA GLN A 221 4.55 29.37 6.28
C GLN A 221 5.07 28.32 7.27
N ALA A 222 5.90 28.77 8.21
CA ALA A 222 6.40 27.95 9.32
C ALA A 222 5.59 28.22 10.59
N ILE A 223 5.21 27.14 11.28
CA ILE A 223 4.65 27.17 12.62
C ILE A 223 5.53 26.28 13.50
N VAL A 224 6.13 26.85 14.53
CA VAL A 224 6.96 26.11 15.50
C VAL A 224 6.19 25.98 16.80
N LEU A 225 6.06 24.74 17.27
CA LEU A 225 5.46 24.43 18.56
C LEU A 225 6.54 24.08 19.58
N PHE A 226 6.40 24.59 20.80
CA PHE A 226 7.22 24.22 21.94
C PHE A 226 6.32 24.03 23.17
N LYS A 227 6.38 22.84 23.79
CA LYS A 227 5.54 22.46 24.94
C LYS A 227 4.04 22.76 24.73
N GLY A 228 3.53 22.43 23.54
CA GLY A 228 2.12 22.60 23.18
C GLY A 228 1.69 24.05 22.87
N LYS A 229 2.63 25.01 22.83
CA LYS A 229 2.35 26.41 22.46
C LYS A 229 3.01 26.75 21.14
N VAL A 230 2.34 27.54 20.31
CA VAL A 230 2.96 28.16 19.12
C VAL A 230 3.91 29.25 19.61
N VAL A 231 5.20 29.09 19.30
CA VAL A 231 6.25 30.04 19.70
C VAL A 231 6.78 30.84 18.51
N LEU A 232 6.58 30.36 17.28
CA LEU A 232 6.88 31.08 16.05
C LEU A 232 5.83 30.75 15.00
N GLN A 233 5.33 31.78 14.31
CA GLN A 233 4.43 31.65 13.17
C GLN A 233 4.77 32.77 12.17
N LYS A 234 5.46 32.43 11.08
CA LYS A 234 5.93 33.39 10.08
C LYS A 234 5.97 32.77 8.69
N PRO A 235 5.84 33.58 7.62
CA PRO A 235 6.24 33.16 6.28
C PRO A 235 7.68 32.64 6.27
N VAL A 236 7.94 31.57 5.53
CA VAL A 236 9.28 30.95 5.48
C VAL A 236 10.32 31.89 4.85
N ASP A 237 9.91 32.71 3.89
CA ASP A 237 10.76 33.74 3.27
C ASP A 237 11.11 34.92 4.20
N GLN A 238 10.46 35.01 5.36
CA GLN A 238 10.67 36.04 6.38
C GLN A 238 11.28 35.47 7.68
N THR A 239 11.71 34.20 7.67
CA THR A 239 12.37 33.56 8.80
C THR A 239 13.71 32.99 8.36
N ARG A 240 14.59 32.75 9.33
CA ARG A 240 15.82 31.98 9.11
C ARG A 240 15.66 30.56 9.62
N LEU A 241 16.36 29.62 8.99
CA LEU A 241 16.40 28.24 9.46
C LEU A 241 16.91 28.13 10.90
N GLU A 242 17.95 28.90 11.24
CA GLU A 242 18.51 28.93 12.60
C GLU A 242 17.51 29.48 13.63
N GLU A 243 16.65 30.43 13.21
CA GLU A 243 15.59 30.97 14.07
C GLU A 243 14.55 29.91 14.37
N MET A 244 14.07 29.19 13.35
CA MET A 244 13.11 28.09 13.54
C MET A 244 13.66 27.01 14.48
N LEU A 245 14.91 26.60 14.27
CA LEU A 245 15.59 25.62 15.11
C LEU A 245 15.72 26.13 16.55
N LEU A 246 16.14 27.37 16.74
CA LEU A 246 16.27 27.98 18.06
C LEU A 246 14.93 27.95 18.80
N TYR A 247 13.87 28.50 18.20
CA TYR A 247 12.54 28.51 18.81
C TYR A 247 12.02 27.10 19.12
N GLY A 248 12.31 26.11 18.28
CA GLY A 248 11.93 24.72 18.52
C GLY A 248 12.66 24.07 19.70
N LEU A 249 13.88 24.51 20.00
CA LEU A 249 14.69 23.98 21.10
C LEU A 249 14.48 24.71 22.44
N THR A 250 14.29 26.04 22.39
CA THR A 250 14.28 26.90 23.59
C THR A 250 12.92 27.54 23.88
N GLY A 251 11.98 27.51 22.92
CA GLY A 251 10.69 28.20 23.03
C GLY A 251 10.75 29.72 22.82
N GLY A 252 11.91 30.27 22.42
CA GLY A 252 12.10 31.71 22.21
C GLY A 252 13.57 32.12 22.08
N PRO A 253 13.87 33.38 21.76
CA PRO A 253 15.24 33.85 21.56
C PRO A 253 16.08 33.75 22.85
N ILE A 254 17.35 33.33 22.72
CA ILE A 254 18.30 33.31 23.85
C ILE A 254 18.67 34.76 24.18
N GLY A 255 18.16 35.27 25.31
CA GLY A 255 18.46 36.62 25.83
C GLY A 255 17.25 37.53 26.08
N GLY A 256 16.03 37.07 25.80
CA GLY A 256 14.82 37.78 26.23
C GLY A 256 14.61 37.60 27.73
N LYS A 257 14.73 38.67 28.52
CA LYS A 257 14.22 38.71 29.89
C LYS A 257 12.77 38.21 29.87
N ASN A 258 12.48 37.16 30.65
CA ASN A 258 11.11 36.84 31.02
C ASN A 258 10.59 38.00 31.87
N GLY A 259 9.94 38.96 31.21
CA GLY A 259 9.01 39.87 31.84
C GLY A 259 7.64 39.24 31.76
N GLU A 260 7.30 38.48 32.80
CA GLU A 260 5.98 38.32 33.44
C GLU A 260 6.13 37.44 34.68
#